data_AF-A0A8T3B514-F1
#
_entry.id   AF-A0A8T3B514-F1
#
_cell.length_a   1.000
_cell.length_b   1.000
_cell.length_c   1.000
_cell.angle_alpha   90.00
_cell.angle_beta   90.00
_cell.angle_gamma   90.00
#
_symmetry.space_group_name_H-M   'P 1'
#
loop_
_entity.id
_entity.type
_entity.pdbx_description
1 polymer ?
#
loop_
_entity_poly.entity_id
_entity_poly.type
_entity_poly.pdbx_seq_one_letter_code
_entity_poly.pdbx_strand_id
1 'polypeptide(L)'
;MLLLRAFLTARGPSGLRFAHRRALAGATLVKPHSGPPSPPPAPPRPPQKPVPFTMHGFTWHDPYSWMSNLSDSVSMRHMDVYMEQEEKYAEAVMIAADADRLQRKLQIEMAPRMSSDLCSPPVRWGPWLYYRRVEEGKPYPVLCRRKASLQEEFISYNAPSVGFDLTAGKRIEQKLLDYNAESERFGGYSYEELSEVSPDHRFLAYTMYDKEMDSFTLSVRDLASGTLLDKPRADRVANLSWAMDGKALLYTVTNSEKRPHRIFCSMLGSTKDDVLILEESDENAYVNIRNTKDFQFITVNIFSNTSSKVYLINAAEPLNSMTLVWESEPLSNCIIEHHHKILYLFTNAAKGAVLADSHYLLCSRLEASGYRNWEVINFQIRIILFVPRELMKYKVSVAPNSGIVLQLILSARKMIDVGVEVGGIYCLMSTFPFTFSPTITLC
;
A
#
# COMPACT_ATOMS: atom_id res chain seq x y z
N MET A 1 -11.48 1.94 20.31
CA MET A 1 -12.56 2.93 20.09
C MET A 1 -12.45 4.18 20.99
N LEU A 2 -11.25 4.67 21.38
CA LEU A 2 -11.09 5.97 22.08
C LEU A 2 -9.73 6.66 21.88
N LEU A 3 -8.70 5.94 21.40
CA LEU A 3 -7.39 6.52 21.02
C LEU A 3 -7.45 7.58 19.89
N LEU A 4 -8.57 7.69 19.16
CA LEU A 4 -8.73 8.69 18.10
C LEU A 4 -9.43 10.00 18.56
N ARG A 5 -9.86 10.11 19.82
CA ARG A 5 -10.55 11.32 20.33
C ARG A 5 -9.61 12.41 20.84
N ALA A 6 -8.36 12.10 21.17
CA ALA A 6 -7.42 13.07 21.74
C ALA A 6 -6.82 14.03 20.69
N PHE A 7 -6.70 13.63 19.42
CA PHE A 7 -6.00 14.42 18.40
C PHE A 7 -6.81 15.52 17.69
N LEU A 8 -8.10 15.71 18.00
CA LEU A 8 -8.99 16.63 17.25
C LEU A 8 -9.57 17.81 18.03
N THR A 9 -8.96 18.21 19.15
CA THR A 9 -9.32 19.47 19.85
C THR A 9 -8.21 20.54 19.81
N ALA A 10 -7.46 20.61 18.71
CA ALA A 10 -6.62 21.78 18.45
C ALA A 10 -7.42 22.84 17.66
N ARG A 11 -7.89 23.86 18.38
CA ARG A 11 -8.49 25.09 17.83
C ARG A 11 -7.63 25.68 16.71
N GLY A 12 -8.27 26.07 15.60
CA GLY A 12 -7.62 26.76 14.49
C GLY A 12 -6.98 28.11 14.88
N PRO A 13 -6.06 28.64 14.06
CA PRO A 13 -5.31 29.84 14.41
C PRO A 13 -6.20 31.07 14.23
N SER A 14 -6.70 31.60 15.34
CA SER A 14 -7.29 32.95 15.40
C SER A 14 -6.18 34.00 15.25
N GLY A 15 -6.23 34.75 14.14
CA GLY A 15 -5.31 35.84 13.84
C GLY A 15 -5.32 36.95 14.89
N LEU A 16 -4.14 37.30 15.40
CA LEU A 16 -3.95 38.40 16.34
C LEU A 16 -3.62 39.69 15.58
N ARG A 17 -4.53 40.67 15.67
CA ARG A 17 -4.30 42.07 15.32
C ARG A 17 -3.39 42.72 16.37
N PHE A 18 -2.31 43.36 15.92
CA PHE A 18 -1.46 44.19 16.76
C PHE A 18 -2.17 45.50 17.11
N ALA A 19 -2.28 45.81 18.41
CA ALA A 19 -2.58 47.14 18.90
C ALA A 19 -1.45 47.60 19.84
N HIS A 20 -0.74 48.63 19.42
CA HIS A 20 0.29 49.31 20.22
C HIS A 20 -0.34 50.00 21.43
N ARG A 21 0.17 49.69 22.63
CA ARG A 21 0.17 50.65 23.75
C ARG A 21 1.57 50.74 24.35
N ARG A 22 2.11 51.96 24.29
CA ARG A 22 3.26 52.45 25.05
C ARG A 22 2.90 52.44 26.55
N ALA A 23 3.80 51.94 27.38
CA ALA A 23 3.95 52.39 28.75
C ALA A 23 5.45 52.37 29.12
N LEU A 24 5.90 53.51 29.66
CA LEU A 24 7.23 53.78 30.19
C LEU A 24 7.33 53.34 31.65
N ALA A 25 8.60 53.32 32.10
CA ALA A 25 9.11 53.40 33.46
C ALA A 25 9.52 52.07 34.13
N GLY A 26 10.78 52.06 34.54
CA GLY A 26 11.54 50.91 34.97
C GLY A 26 11.25 50.46 36.40
N ALA A 27 11.36 49.15 36.57
CA ALA A 27 11.68 48.50 37.83
C ALA A 27 12.68 47.40 37.49
N THR A 28 13.86 47.44 38.12
CA THR A 28 14.84 46.36 38.10
C THR A 28 14.22 45.10 38.69
N LEU A 29 13.73 44.22 37.84
CA LEU A 29 13.31 42.86 38.19
C LEU A 29 14.57 42.04 38.50
N VAL A 30 14.81 41.82 39.79
CA VAL A 30 15.68 40.76 40.30
C VAL A 30 15.18 39.44 39.69
N LYS A 31 16.02 38.77 38.88
CA LYS A 31 15.73 37.42 38.41
C LYS A 31 15.57 36.52 39.65
N PRO A 32 14.39 35.90 39.89
CA PRO A 32 14.30 34.88 40.92
C PRO A 32 15.26 33.76 40.52
N HIS A 33 16.14 33.37 41.45
CA HIS A 33 16.90 32.14 41.33
C HIS A 33 15.90 31.00 41.15
N SER A 34 15.90 30.39 39.96
CA SER A 34 15.18 29.15 39.70
C SER A 34 15.70 28.11 40.67
N GLY A 35 14.86 27.69 41.62
CA GLY A 35 15.13 26.50 42.43
C GLY A 35 15.39 25.29 41.52
N PRO A 36 15.97 24.20 42.06
CA PRO A 36 16.16 22.98 41.30
C PRO A 36 14.83 22.55 40.66
N PRO A 37 14.84 22.06 39.41
CA PRO A 37 13.63 21.66 38.71
C PRO A 37 12.87 20.64 39.58
N SER A 38 11.57 20.87 39.76
CA SER A 38 10.70 19.94 40.48
C SER A 38 10.85 18.54 39.87
N PRO A 39 10.93 17.48 40.69
CA PRO A 39 11.05 16.12 40.17
C PRO A 39 9.86 15.82 39.24
N PRO A 40 10.09 15.04 38.15
CA PRO A 40 9.00 14.70 37.23
C PRO A 40 7.87 13.99 37.99
N PRO A 41 6.61 14.14 37.55
CA PRO A 41 5.50 13.45 38.19
C PRO A 41 5.74 11.95 38.21
N ALA A 42 5.17 11.23 39.18
CA ALA A 42 5.26 9.77 39.17
C ALA A 42 4.45 9.19 38.00
N PRO A 43 4.92 8.10 37.35
CA PRO A 43 4.17 7.46 36.29
C PRO A 43 2.83 6.93 36.82
N PRO A 44 1.75 7.01 36.03
CA PRO A 44 0.46 6.50 36.44
C PRO A 44 0.55 4.98 36.66
N ARG A 45 -0.19 4.50 37.67
CA ARG A 45 -0.21 3.09 38.06
C ARG A 45 -1.63 2.56 37.92
N PRO A 46 -1.95 1.91 36.79
CA PRO A 46 -3.27 1.33 36.61
C PRO A 46 -3.50 0.16 37.58
N PRO A 47 -4.76 -0.13 37.94
CA PRO A 47 -5.10 -1.18 38.87
C PRO A 47 -4.74 -2.52 38.26
N GLN A 48 -4.09 -3.34 39.06
CA GLN A 48 -3.81 -4.72 38.70
C GLN A 48 -5.01 -5.58 39.09
N LYS A 49 -5.54 -6.31 38.12
CA LYS A 49 -6.58 -7.34 38.31
C LYS A 49 -6.06 -8.64 37.70
N PRO A 50 -5.24 -9.42 38.43
CA PRO A 50 -4.64 -10.64 37.92
C PRO A 50 -5.71 -11.64 37.46
N VAL A 51 -5.76 -11.90 36.16
CA VAL A 51 -6.60 -12.95 35.57
C VAL A 51 -5.68 -14.12 35.19
N PRO A 52 -5.91 -15.34 35.71
CA PRO A 52 -5.14 -16.51 35.31
C PRO A 52 -5.50 -16.92 33.88
N PHE A 53 -4.51 -17.29 33.08
CA PHE A 53 -4.70 -17.98 31.81
C PHE A 53 -3.73 -19.16 31.70
N THR A 54 -4.20 -20.26 31.11
CA THR A 54 -3.42 -21.49 30.98
C THR A 54 -3.17 -21.80 29.51
N MET A 55 -1.90 -22.01 29.14
CA MET A 55 -1.50 -22.38 27.80
C MET A 55 -0.33 -23.37 27.88
N HIS A 56 -0.36 -24.44 27.06
CA HIS A 56 0.65 -25.51 27.07
C HIS A 56 0.94 -26.11 28.47
N GLY A 57 -0.07 -26.20 29.35
CA GLY A 57 0.06 -26.77 30.69
C GLY A 57 0.69 -25.85 31.75
N PHE A 58 1.02 -24.59 31.40
CA PHE A 58 1.49 -23.58 32.34
C PHE A 58 0.41 -22.53 32.57
N THR A 59 0.34 -22.00 33.79
CA THR A 59 -0.60 -20.93 34.17
C THR A 59 0.18 -19.65 34.43
N TRP A 60 -0.23 -18.58 33.75
CA TRP A 60 0.27 -17.22 33.96
C TRP A 60 -0.86 -16.33 34.48
N HIS A 61 -0.49 -15.20 35.05
CA HIS A 61 -1.43 -14.17 35.49
C HIS A 61 -1.20 -12.91 34.68
N ASP A 62 -2.24 -12.43 34.00
CA ASP A 62 -2.22 -11.12 33.35
C ASP A 62 -2.93 -10.10 34.26
N PRO A 63 -2.19 -9.21 34.94
CA PRO A 63 -2.77 -8.17 35.79
C PRO A 63 -3.49 -7.07 35.01
N TYR A 64 -3.31 -6.97 33.69
CA TYR A 64 -3.85 -5.89 32.87
C TYR A 64 -4.81 -6.38 31.77
N SER A 65 -5.21 -7.66 31.82
CA SER A 65 -6.16 -8.27 30.88
C SER A 65 -7.43 -7.43 30.67
N TRP A 66 -7.91 -6.77 31.73
CA TRP A 66 -9.08 -5.89 31.68
C TRP A 66 -8.97 -4.74 30.67
N MET A 67 -7.75 -4.26 30.35
CA MET A 67 -7.54 -3.19 29.38
C MET A 67 -7.81 -3.63 27.93
N SER A 68 -7.71 -4.93 27.65
CA SER A 68 -7.99 -5.47 26.31
C SER A 68 -9.49 -5.59 26.01
N ASN A 69 -10.34 -5.56 27.04
CA ASN A 69 -11.78 -5.73 26.90
C ASN A 69 -12.47 -4.42 26.50
N LEU A 70 -12.52 -4.15 25.20
CA LEU A 70 -13.14 -2.94 24.65
C LEU A 70 -14.68 -2.91 24.75
N SER A 71 -15.31 -4.04 25.07
CA SER A 71 -16.77 -4.17 25.18
C SER A 71 -17.32 -3.84 26.58
N ASP A 72 -16.48 -3.89 27.60
CA ASP A 72 -16.88 -3.57 28.97
C ASP A 72 -16.82 -2.06 29.22
N SER A 73 -17.98 -1.45 29.42
CA SER A 73 -18.12 -0.01 29.68
C SER A 73 -17.34 0.46 30.91
N VAL A 74 -17.19 -0.39 31.94
CA VAL A 74 -16.45 -0.04 33.16
C VAL A 74 -14.94 -0.02 32.87
N SER A 75 -14.43 -1.05 32.20
CA SER A 75 -13.04 -1.10 31.75
C SER A 75 -12.70 0.06 30.81
N MET A 76 -13.58 0.40 29.86
CA MET A 76 -13.41 1.54 28.96
C MET A 76 -13.33 2.87 29.72
N ARG A 77 -14.23 3.11 30.68
CA ARG A 77 -14.20 4.34 31.49
C ARG A 77 -12.93 4.45 32.33
N HIS A 78 -12.46 3.34 32.91
CA HIS A 78 -11.17 3.34 33.60
C HIS A 78 -10.02 3.62 32.63
N MET A 79 -10.02 2.98 31.46
CA MET A 79 -9.00 3.20 30.44
C MET A 79 -8.93 4.67 30.01
N ASP A 80 -10.06 5.34 29.80
CA ASP A 80 -10.09 6.77 29.45
C ASP A 80 -9.38 7.64 30.50
N VAL A 81 -9.68 7.40 31.79
CA VAL A 81 -9.02 8.10 32.90
C VAL A 81 -7.52 7.84 32.91
N TYR A 82 -7.09 6.60 32.66
CA TYR A 82 -5.66 6.27 32.63
C TYR A 82 -4.96 6.83 31.41
N MET A 83 -5.61 6.85 30.24
CA MET A 83 -5.07 7.48 29.04
C MET A 83 -4.85 8.98 29.25
N GLU A 84 -5.79 9.68 29.90
CA GLU A 84 -5.59 11.08 30.28
C GLU A 84 -4.44 11.27 31.28
N GLN A 85 -4.23 10.32 32.20
CA GLN A 85 -3.13 10.37 33.16
C GLN A 85 -1.77 10.12 32.49
N GLU A 86 -1.70 9.16 31.56
CA GLU A 86 -0.51 8.89 30.75
C GLU A 86 -0.18 10.08 29.85
N GLU A 87 -1.17 10.70 29.22
CA GLU A 87 -0.98 11.89 28.39
C GLU A 87 -0.41 13.06 29.20
N LYS A 88 -0.97 13.34 30.39
CA LYS A 88 -0.47 14.37 31.31
C LYS A 88 0.93 14.06 31.83
N TYR A 89 1.21 12.79 32.14
CA TYR A 89 2.53 12.36 32.59
C TYR A 89 3.57 12.55 31.47
N ALA A 90 3.26 12.11 30.26
CA ALA A 90 4.11 12.30 29.09
C ALA A 90 4.37 13.79 28.80
N GLU A 91 3.33 14.63 28.82
CA GLU A 91 3.47 16.08 28.64
C GLU A 91 4.40 16.69 29.69
N ALA A 92 4.21 16.34 30.97
CA ALA A 92 5.04 16.85 32.05
C ALA A 92 6.51 16.40 31.95
N VAL A 93 6.77 15.15 31.55
CA VAL A 93 8.14 14.65 31.30
C VAL A 93 8.78 15.40 30.13
N MET A 94 8.04 15.64 29.05
CA MET A 94 8.52 16.40 27.88
C MET A 94 8.84 17.85 28.26
N ILE A 95 7.99 18.50 29.05
CA ILE A 95 8.23 19.86 29.58
C ILE A 95 9.47 19.87 30.48
N ALA A 96 9.60 18.91 31.41
CA ALA A 96 10.72 18.83 32.33
C ALA A 96 12.07 18.62 31.59
N ALA A 97 12.03 17.97 30.43
CA ALA A 97 13.19 17.78 29.56
C ALA A 97 13.49 18.97 28.63
N ASP A 98 12.73 20.08 28.71
CA ASP A 98 12.81 21.21 27.75
C ASP A 98 12.68 20.73 26.29
N ALA A 99 11.85 19.71 26.06
CA ALA A 99 11.70 19.08 24.76
C ALA A 99 11.14 20.05 23.71
N ASP A 100 10.36 21.06 24.12
CA ASP A 100 9.84 22.13 23.27
C ASP A 100 10.92 22.80 22.41
N ARG A 101 12.10 23.05 23.00
CA ARG A 101 13.21 23.69 22.29
C ARG A 101 13.74 22.77 21.18
N LEU A 102 13.90 21.48 21.48
CA LEU A 102 14.34 20.48 20.51
C LEU A 102 13.27 20.24 19.44
N GLN A 103 12.00 20.11 19.81
CA GLN A 103 10.88 19.95 18.89
C GLN A 103 10.79 21.12 17.90
N ARG A 104 10.88 22.36 18.37
CA ARG A 104 10.90 23.55 17.49
C ARG A 104 12.10 23.56 16.57
N LYS A 105 13.28 23.19 17.07
CA LYS A 105 14.50 23.06 16.26
C LYS A 105 14.29 22.01 15.16
N LEU A 106 13.79 20.83 15.51
CA LEU A 106 13.48 19.77 14.54
C LEU A 106 12.44 20.23 13.53
N GLN A 107 11.38 20.92 13.96
CA GLN A 107 10.37 21.45 13.04
C GLN A 107 10.97 22.43 12.03
N ILE A 108 11.81 23.37 12.49
CA ILE A 108 12.51 24.33 11.61
C ILE A 108 13.50 23.62 10.68
N GLU A 109 14.17 22.57 11.14
CA GLU A 109 15.12 21.80 10.34
C GLU A 109 14.44 20.88 9.31
N MET A 110 13.27 20.32 9.65
CA MET A 110 12.54 19.37 8.82
C MET A 110 11.64 20.06 7.79
N ALA A 111 11.01 21.18 8.15
CA ALA A 111 10.11 21.92 7.26
C ALA A 111 10.73 22.23 5.88
N PRO A 112 11.95 22.78 5.75
CA PRO A 112 12.55 23.07 4.44
C PRO A 112 13.04 21.81 3.71
N ARG A 113 13.11 20.65 4.37
CA ARG A 113 13.47 19.36 3.73
C ARG A 113 12.27 18.70 3.07
N MET A 114 11.06 19.15 3.39
CA MET A 114 9.84 18.73 2.71
C MET A 114 9.65 19.56 1.45
N SER A 115 9.47 18.90 0.30
CA SER A 115 9.14 19.58 -0.94
C SER A 115 7.79 20.28 -0.81
N SER A 116 7.67 21.51 -1.30
CA SER A 116 6.38 22.19 -1.43
C SER A 116 5.48 21.51 -2.47
N ASP A 117 6.09 20.93 -3.50
CA ASP A 117 5.41 20.13 -4.51
C ASP A 117 5.58 18.65 -4.17
N LEU A 118 4.57 18.08 -3.51
CA LEU A 118 4.52 16.64 -3.22
C LEU A 118 3.82 15.92 -4.37
N CYS A 119 4.59 15.20 -5.19
CA CYS A 119 4.06 14.40 -6.29
C CYS A 119 4.84 13.10 -6.48
N SER A 120 4.15 12.04 -6.91
CA SER A 120 4.79 10.81 -7.36
C SER A 120 5.42 10.99 -8.74
N PRO A 121 6.47 10.23 -9.08
CA PRO A 121 6.89 10.08 -10.46
C PRO A 121 5.71 9.60 -11.33
N PRO A 122 5.54 10.15 -12.55
CA PRO A 122 4.49 9.71 -13.45
C PRO A 122 4.79 8.31 -14.01
N VAL A 123 3.76 7.48 -14.05
CA VAL A 123 3.83 6.13 -14.64
C VAL A 123 3.04 6.13 -15.94
N ARG A 124 3.71 5.75 -17.04
CA ARG A 124 3.04 5.60 -18.34
C ARG A 124 2.31 4.28 -18.41
N TRP A 125 1.04 4.33 -18.79
CA TRP A 125 0.26 3.15 -19.14
C TRP A 125 -0.70 3.48 -20.28
N GLY A 126 -0.52 2.79 -21.40
CA GLY A 126 -1.25 3.06 -22.63
C GLY A 126 -1.07 4.53 -23.09
N PRO A 127 -2.16 5.26 -23.39
CA PRO A 127 -2.10 6.66 -23.83
C PRO A 127 -2.01 7.66 -22.67
N TRP A 128 -1.86 7.21 -21.42
CA TRP A 128 -1.93 8.04 -20.23
C TRP A 128 -0.65 8.02 -19.39
N LEU A 129 -0.42 9.11 -18.66
CA LEU A 129 0.55 9.24 -17.58
C LEU A 129 -0.22 9.42 -16.27
N TYR A 130 -0.06 8.49 -15.33
CA TYR A 130 -0.73 8.47 -14.02
C TYR A 130 0.22 8.93 -12.91
N TYR A 131 -0.28 9.73 -11.98
CA TYR A 131 0.51 10.24 -10.85
C TYR A 131 -0.41 10.71 -9.72
N ARG A 132 0.14 10.80 -8.51
CA ARG A 132 -0.51 11.42 -7.36
C ARG A 132 0.17 12.73 -7.02
N ARG A 133 -0.60 13.76 -6.71
CA ARG A 133 -0.07 15.04 -6.23
C ARG A 133 -0.86 15.57 -5.04
N VAL A 134 -0.20 16.25 -4.12
CA VAL A 134 -0.88 16.95 -3.01
C VAL A 134 -1.12 18.39 -3.43
N GLU A 135 -2.31 18.90 -3.14
CA GLU A 135 -2.65 20.31 -3.35
C GLU A 135 -2.15 21.14 -2.17
N GLU A 136 -1.74 22.38 -2.45
CA GLU A 136 -1.26 23.27 -1.40
C GLU A 136 -2.32 23.46 -0.31
N GLY A 137 -1.93 23.28 0.95
CA GLY A 137 -2.83 23.36 2.09
C GLY A 137 -3.83 22.21 2.23
N LYS A 138 -3.77 21.18 1.38
CA LYS A 138 -4.62 20.00 1.48
C LYS A 138 -3.87 18.85 2.18
N PRO A 139 -4.53 18.12 3.10
CA PRO A 139 -3.91 17.02 3.83
C PRO A 139 -3.74 15.75 3.00
N TYR A 140 -4.56 15.55 1.94
CA TYR A 140 -4.55 14.34 1.13
C TYR A 140 -4.21 14.60 -0.35
N PRO A 141 -3.61 13.62 -1.05
CA PRO A 141 -3.30 13.75 -2.46
C PRO A 141 -4.56 13.76 -3.33
N VAL A 142 -4.37 13.87 -4.63
CA VAL A 142 -5.34 13.60 -5.69
C VAL A 142 -4.66 12.66 -6.68
N LEU A 143 -5.35 11.57 -7.06
CA LEU A 143 -4.92 10.70 -8.15
C LEU A 143 -5.31 11.37 -9.47
N CYS A 144 -4.33 11.57 -10.34
CA CYS A 144 -4.51 12.28 -11.61
C CYS A 144 -3.97 11.47 -12.79
N ARG A 145 -4.44 11.80 -13.98
CA ARG A 145 -3.82 11.37 -15.23
C ARG A 145 -3.77 12.48 -16.27
N ARG A 146 -2.87 12.36 -17.23
CA ARG A 146 -2.84 13.23 -18.43
C ARG A 146 -2.47 12.42 -19.68
N LYS A 147 -2.87 12.90 -20.86
CA LYS A 147 -2.51 12.22 -22.12
C LYS A 147 -0.99 12.25 -22.30
N ALA A 148 -0.39 11.10 -22.59
CA ALA A 148 1.05 10.98 -22.82
C ALA A 148 1.50 11.77 -24.06
N SER A 149 0.63 11.92 -25.06
CA SER A 149 0.90 12.70 -26.28
C SER A 149 1.12 14.20 -26.02
N LEU A 150 0.68 14.72 -24.87
CA LEU A 150 0.90 16.12 -24.51
C LEU A 150 2.29 16.36 -23.89
N GLN A 151 3.12 15.32 -23.78
CA GLN A 151 4.48 15.40 -23.24
C GLN A 151 5.44 14.57 -24.12
N GLU A 152 5.85 15.13 -25.26
CA GLU A 152 6.70 14.45 -26.25
C GLU A 152 7.99 13.87 -25.64
N GLU A 153 8.62 14.58 -24.69
CA GLU A 153 9.85 14.12 -24.03
C GLU A 153 9.68 12.84 -23.20
N PHE A 154 8.49 12.57 -22.66
CA PHE A 154 8.18 11.33 -21.92
C PHE A 154 7.82 10.14 -22.82
N ILE A 155 7.66 10.39 -24.13
CA ILE A 155 7.41 9.33 -25.11
C ILE A 155 8.72 8.57 -25.39
N SER A 156 9.87 9.24 -25.24
CA SER A 156 11.21 8.66 -25.34
C SER A 156 11.65 8.05 -24.01
N TYR A 157 12.28 6.87 -24.03
CA TYR A 157 12.87 6.22 -22.85
C TYR A 157 14.15 6.89 -22.34
N ASN A 158 14.53 8.03 -22.93
CA ASN A 158 15.60 8.87 -22.42
C ASN A 158 15.07 9.69 -21.23
N ALA A 159 15.93 9.97 -20.25
CA ALA A 159 15.59 10.94 -19.22
C ALA A 159 15.16 12.24 -19.93
N PRO A 160 13.96 12.78 -19.64
CA PRO A 160 13.49 13.95 -20.35
C PRO A 160 14.47 15.10 -20.08
N SER A 161 14.76 15.89 -21.12
CA SER A 161 15.72 17.00 -21.03
C SER A 161 15.24 18.08 -20.07
N VAL A 162 13.92 18.18 -19.92
CA VAL A 162 13.22 19.00 -18.93
C VAL A 162 12.40 18.05 -18.05
N GLY A 163 12.47 18.20 -16.72
CA GLY A 163 11.69 17.38 -15.79
C GLY A 163 10.17 17.40 -16.07
N PHE A 164 9.43 16.47 -15.48
CA PHE A 164 7.96 16.44 -15.61
C PHE A 164 7.35 17.70 -15.00
N ASP A 165 6.86 18.61 -15.86
CA ASP A 165 6.21 19.84 -15.40
C ASP A 165 4.82 19.53 -14.80
N LEU A 166 4.75 19.61 -13.46
CA LEU A 166 3.54 19.45 -12.68
C LEU A 166 2.69 20.72 -12.67
N THR A 167 3.31 21.89 -12.73
CA THR A 167 2.63 23.18 -12.57
C THR A 167 1.83 23.52 -13.81
N ALA A 168 2.42 23.40 -15.01
CA ALA A 168 1.67 23.54 -16.26
C ALA A 168 0.70 22.37 -16.47
N GLY A 169 1.07 21.17 -16.00
CA GLY A 169 0.26 19.94 -16.09
C GLY A 169 -1.11 20.03 -15.38
N LYS A 170 -1.22 20.81 -14.31
CA LYS A 170 -2.46 20.99 -13.53
C LYS A 170 -3.68 21.44 -14.36
N ARG A 171 -3.47 22.14 -15.49
CA ARG A 171 -4.57 22.66 -16.33
C ARG A 171 -5.13 21.64 -17.33
N ILE A 172 -4.37 20.58 -17.60
CA ILE A 172 -4.67 19.59 -18.66
C ILE A 172 -4.84 18.17 -18.12
N GLU A 173 -4.70 17.99 -16.80
CA GLU A 173 -4.92 16.72 -16.13
C GLU A 173 -6.42 16.43 -15.90
N GLN A 174 -6.73 15.15 -15.79
CA GLN A 174 -8.00 14.67 -15.28
C GLN A 174 -7.77 14.20 -13.85
N LYS A 175 -8.59 14.67 -12.90
CA LYS A 175 -8.64 14.17 -11.53
C LYS A 175 -9.47 12.90 -11.50
N LEU A 176 -8.88 11.81 -11.02
CA LEU A 176 -9.50 10.47 -10.96
C LEU A 176 -10.11 10.20 -9.59
N LEU A 177 -9.37 10.55 -8.53
CA LEU A 177 -9.80 10.35 -7.15
C LEU A 177 -9.28 11.50 -6.29
N ASP A 178 -10.21 12.24 -5.68
CA ASP A 178 -9.89 13.27 -4.70
C ASP A 178 -10.07 12.70 -3.29
N TYR A 179 -8.95 12.38 -2.65
CA TYR A 179 -8.91 11.80 -1.32
C TYR A 179 -9.42 12.76 -0.24
N ASN A 180 -9.40 14.08 -0.50
CA ASN A 180 -9.98 15.05 0.41
C ASN A 180 -11.51 14.93 0.41
N ALA A 181 -12.12 14.82 -0.77
CA ALA A 181 -13.57 14.58 -0.90
C ALA A 181 -13.98 13.21 -0.35
N GLU A 182 -13.16 12.17 -0.57
CA GLU A 182 -13.42 10.85 0.03
C GLU A 182 -13.28 10.89 1.55
N SER A 183 -12.36 11.70 2.10
CA SER A 183 -12.24 11.84 3.56
C SER A 183 -13.54 12.33 4.19
N GLU A 184 -14.26 13.24 3.54
CA GLU A 184 -15.57 13.72 4.00
C GLU A 184 -16.63 12.61 3.97
N ARG A 185 -16.58 11.73 2.95
CA ARG A 185 -17.50 10.59 2.83
C ARG A 185 -17.25 9.50 3.89
N PHE A 186 -16.01 9.33 4.34
CA PHE A 186 -15.59 8.29 5.29
C PHE A 186 -15.28 8.82 6.70
N GLY A 187 -15.92 9.92 7.11
CA GLY A 187 -15.90 10.38 8.51
C GLY A 187 -14.70 11.24 8.91
N GLY A 188 -14.15 12.00 7.96
CA GLY A 188 -13.06 12.96 8.16
C GLY A 188 -11.65 12.39 7.99
N TYR A 189 -11.53 11.18 7.45
CA TYR A 189 -10.25 10.53 7.21
C TYR A 189 -10.25 9.79 5.88
N SER A 190 -9.14 9.88 5.15
CA SER A 190 -8.95 9.15 3.90
C SER A 190 -7.79 8.19 4.03
N TYR A 191 -8.09 6.90 3.91
CA TYR A 191 -7.10 5.84 3.80
C TYR A 191 -7.54 4.81 2.78
N GLU A 192 -6.75 4.75 1.70
CA GLU A 192 -6.92 3.80 0.62
C GLU A 192 -5.90 2.68 0.81
N GLU A 193 -6.35 1.44 0.66
CA GLU A 193 -5.44 0.28 0.58
C GLU A 193 -5.13 -0.08 -0.88
N LEU A 194 -6.14 0.01 -1.77
CA LEU A 194 -6.04 -0.42 -3.15
C LEU A 194 -6.64 0.60 -4.12
N SER A 195 -6.01 0.75 -5.28
CA SER A 195 -6.60 1.40 -6.46
C SER A 195 -6.07 0.77 -7.75
N GLU A 196 -6.99 0.42 -8.65
CA GLU A 196 -6.68 -0.09 -9.97
C GLU A 196 -7.56 0.54 -11.03
N VAL A 197 -6.94 1.07 -12.08
CA VAL A 197 -7.63 1.56 -13.27
C VAL A 197 -7.85 0.39 -14.22
N SER A 198 -9.01 0.32 -14.86
CA SER A 198 -9.35 -0.74 -15.82
C SER A 198 -8.45 -0.71 -17.06
N PRO A 199 -8.24 -1.85 -17.76
CA PRO A 199 -7.36 -1.92 -18.94
C PRO A 199 -7.75 -1.00 -20.10
N ASP A 200 -9.05 -0.69 -20.24
CA ASP A 200 -9.58 0.27 -21.20
C ASP A 200 -9.46 1.74 -20.72
N HIS A 201 -8.89 1.95 -19.53
CA HIS A 201 -8.72 3.21 -18.84
C HIS A 201 -10.04 3.97 -18.56
N ARG A 202 -11.18 3.28 -18.54
CA ARG A 202 -12.47 3.91 -18.33
C ARG A 202 -12.90 3.96 -16.87
N PHE A 203 -12.55 2.96 -16.08
CA PHE A 203 -13.02 2.82 -14.70
C PHE A 203 -11.84 2.84 -13.72
N LEU A 204 -12.11 3.27 -12.49
CA LEU A 204 -11.21 3.16 -11.35
C LEU A 204 -11.94 2.37 -10.26
N ALA A 205 -11.41 1.21 -9.90
CA ALA A 205 -11.79 0.48 -8.70
C ALA A 205 -10.84 0.87 -7.58
N TYR A 206 -11.36 1.17 -6.39
CA TYR A 206 -10.55 1.54 -5.25
C TYR A 206 -11.23 1.15 -3.94
N THR A 207 -10.45 0.98 -2.89
CA THR A 207 -10.96 0.72 -1.54
C THR A 207 -10.66 1.88 -0.61
N MET A 208 -11.59 2.16 0.30
CA MET A 208 -11.44 3.16 1.35
C MET A 208 -11.75 2.53 2.71
N TYR A 209 -10.95 2.87 3.71
CA TYR A 209 -11.16 2.41 5.08
C TYR A 209 -12.40 3.07 5.68
N ASP A 210 -13.37 2.23 6.06
CA ASP A 210 -14.53 2.62 6.82
C ASP A 210 -14.27 2.37 8.31
N LYS A 211 -14.23 3.47 9.07
CA LYS A 211 -13.96 3.43 10.52
C LYS A 211 -15.08 2.77 11.32
N GLU A 212 -16.32 2.84 10.85
CA GLU A 212 -17.47 2.22 11.54
C GLU A 212 -17.45 0.70 11.34
N MET A 213 -17.04 0.25 10.15
CA MET A 213 -16.94 -1.18 9.83
C MET A 213 -15.57 -1.82 10.13
N ASP A 214 -14.55 -1.02 10.46
CA ASP A 214 -13.14 -1.45 10.61
C ASP A 214 -12.65 -2.31 9.44
N SER A 215 -13.04 -1.92 8.22
CA SER A 215 -12.74 -2.67 7.01
C SER A 215 -12.67 -1.76 5.79
N PHE A 216 -12.18 -2.29 4.67
CA PHE A 216 -12.07 -1.58 3.42
C PHE A 216 -13.28 -1.83 2.52
N THR A 217 -13.96 -0.75 2.12
CA THR A 217 -15.11 -0.79 1.21
C THR A 217 -14.68 -0.46 -0.21
N LEU A 218 -15.02 -1.34 -1.14
CA LEU A 218 -14.82 -1.18 -2.58
C LEU A 218 -15.82 -0.18 -3.16
N SER A 219 -15.30 0.74 -3.96
CA SER A 219 -16.05 1.63 -4.84
C SER A 219 -15.49 1.58 -6.26
N VAL A 220 -16.36 1.74 -7.26
CA VAL A 220 -15.95 1.89 -8.67
C VAL A 220 -16.44 3.23 -9.21
N ARG A 221 -15.56 3.94 -9.90
CA ARG A 221 -15.84 5.23 -10.55
C ARG A 221 -15.69 5.12 -12.06
N ASP A 222 -16.68 5.61 -12.82
CA ASP A 222 -16.52 5.86 -14.26
C ASP A 222 -15.74 7.18 -14.44
N LEU A 223 -14.56 7.09 -15.06
CA LEU A 223 -13.65 8.21 -15.25
C LEU A 223 -14.07 9.13 -16.40
N ALA A 224 -15.02 8.71 -17.25
CA ALA A 224 -15.57 9.55 -18.30
C ALA A 224 -16.63 10.52 -17.76
N SER A 225 -17.51 10.04 -16.88
CA SER A 225 -18.57 10.86 -16.25
C SER A 225 -18.16 11.44 -14.89
N GLY A 226 -17.15 10.86 -14.23
CA GLY A 226 -16.78 11.16 -12.85
C GLY A 226 -17.68 10.54 -11.79
N THR A 227 -18.71 9.79 -12.19
CA THR A 227 -19.74 9.23 -11.29
C THR A 227 -19.30 7.92 -10.66
N LEU A 228 -19.71 7.71 -9.41
CA LEU A 228 -19.58 6.41 -8.76
C LEU A 228 -20.66 5.47 -9.29
N LEU A 229 -20.28 4.22 -9.49
CA LEU A 229 -21.21 3.15 -9.87
C LEU A 229 -21.81 2.54 -8.60
N ASP A 230 -23.08 2.16 -8.69
CA ASP A 230 -23.76 1.46 -7.59
C ASP A 230 -23.22 0.04 -7.38
N LYS A 231 -22.65 -0.56 -8.45
CA LYS A 231 -22.10 -1.91 -8.45
C LYS A 231 -20.85 -2.02 -9.35
N PRO A 232 -19.79 -2.75 -8.95
CA PRO A 232 -19.63 -3.47 -7.67
C PRO A 232 -19.44 -2.57 -6.47
N ARG A 233 -19.98 -3.04 -5.35
CA ARG A 233 -19.76 -2.51 -4.01
C ARG A 233 -19.67 -3.69 -3.06
N ALA A 234 -18.58 -3.77 -2.30
CA ALA A 234 -18.34 -4.85 -1.35
C ALA A 234 -17.51 -4.32 -0.19
N ASP A 235 -17.76 -4.85 1.01
CA ASP A 235 -16.97 -4.54 2.20
C ASP A 235 -15.90 -5.61 2.42
N ARG A 236 -14.93 -5.31 3.30
CA ARG A 236 -13.85 -6.22 3.67
C ARG A 236 -12.99 -6.70 2.49
N VAL A 237 -12.89 -5.87 1.46
CA VAL A 237 -12.13 -6.18 0.25
C VAL A 237 -10.64 -6.06 0.51
N ALA A 238 -9.87 -7.09 0.18
CA ALA A 238 -8.43 -7.16 0.43
C ALA A 238 -7.57 -7.20 -0.84
N ASN A 239 -8.18 -7.39 -2.02
CA ASN A 239 -7.48 -7.37 -3.30
C ASN A 239 -8.46 -7.16 -4.47
N LEU A 240 -7.95 -6.66 -5.61
CA LEU A 240 -8.70 -6.32 -6.82
C LEU A 240 -7.92 -6.79 -8.07
N SER A 241 -8.64 -7.19 -9.12
CA SER A 241 -8.04 -7.40 -10.45
C SER A 241 -9.11 -7.24 -11.53
N TRP A 242 -8.85 -6.36 -12.50
CA TRP A 242 -9.73 -6.18 -13.66
C TRP A 242 -9.61 -7.32 -14.65
N ALA A 243 -10.74 -7.73 -15.23
CA ALA A 243 -10.78 -8.54 -16.45
C ALA A 243 -10.33 -7.71 -17.66
N MET A 244 -9.92 -8.39 -18.75
CA MET A 244 -9.17 -7.79 -19.86
C MET A 244 -9.88 -6.59 -20.51
N ASP A 245 -11.20 -6.64 -20.63
CA ASP A 245 -11.99 -5.59 -21.29
C ASP A 245 -12.56 -4.54 -20.32
N GLY A 246 -12.17 -4.59 -19.04
CA GLY A 246 -12.70 -3.70 -18.02
C GLY A 246 -14.18 -3.93 -17.70
N LYS A 247 -14.84 -4.96 -18.25
CA LYS A 247 -16.27 -5.22 -18.01
C LYS A 247 -16.54 -6.10 -16.79
N ALA A 248 -15.51 -6.70 -16.22
CA ALA A 248 -15.62 -7.45 -14.98
C ALA A 248 -14.48 -7.10 -14.02
N LEU A 249 -14.80 -7.13 -12.73
CA LEU A 249 -13.87 -6.90 -11.64
C LEU A 249 -13.89 -8.11 -10.72
N LEU A 250 -12.72 -8.74 -10.53
CA LEU A 250 -12.53 -9.75 -9.51
C LEU A 250 -12.00 -9.07 -8.25
N TYR A 251 -12.45 -9.55 -7.09
CA TYR A 251 -12.00 -9.04 -5.79
C TYR A 251 -11.99 -10.13 -4.73
N THR A 252 -11.07 -10.03 -3.78
CA THR A 252 -11.02 -10.92 -2.62
C THR A 252 -11.67 -10.26 -1.41
N VAL A 253 -12.37 -11.06 -0.58
CA VAL A 253 -12.92 -10.58 0.69
C VAL A 253 -12.38 -11.39 1.87
N THR A 254 -12.29 -10.71 3.02
CA THR A 254 -11.81 -11.31 4.26
C THR A 254 -12.93 -11.92 5.11
N ASN A 255 -12.59 -12.96 5.87
CA ASN A 255 -13.44 -13.48 6.96
C ASN A 255 -13.36 -12.57 8.20
N SER A 256 -14.06 -12.94 9.28
CA SER A 256 -14.07 -12.24 10.59
C SER A 256 -12.68 -11.91 11.15
N GLU A 257 -11.69 -12.76 10.90
CA GLU A 257 -10.31 -12.66 11.37
C GLU A 257 -9.41 -11.85 10.42
N LYS A 258 -9.99 -11.17 9.43
CA LYS A 258 -9.30 -10.40 8.38
C LYS A 258 -8.45 -11.28 7.45
N ARG A 259 -8.70 -12.60 7.38
CA ARG A 259 -8.07 -13.53 6.43
C ARG A 259 -8.78 -13.50 5.06
N PRO A 260 -8.11 -13.17 3.95
CA PRO A 260 -8.66 -13.29 2.60
C PRO A 260 -8.92 -14.75 2.23
N HIS A 261 -10.17 -15.09 1.92
CA HIS A 261 -10.59 -16.50 1.72
C HIS A 261 -11.57 -16.71 0.56
N ARG A 262 -12.26 -15.66 0.08
CA ARG A 262 -13.21 -15.76 -1.02
C ARG A 262 -12.84 -14.82 -2.15
N ILE A 263 -13.00 -15.29 -3.39
CA ILE A 263 -12.91 -14.48 -4.61
C ILE A 263 -14.29 -14.36 -5.22
N PHE A 264 -14.70 -13.13 -5.49
CA PHE A 264 -15.91 -12.82 -6.24
C PHE A 264 -15.57 -12.20 -7.59
N CYS A 265 -16.44 -12.37 -8.57
CA CYS A 265 -16.40 -11.70 -9.85
C CYS A 265 -17.70 -10.91 -10.05
N SER A 266 -17.56 -9.60 -10.25
CA SER A 266 -18.67 -8.71 -10.56
C SER A 266 -18.63 -8.26 -12.01
N MET A 267 -19.77 -8.37 -12.70
CA MET A 267 -19.94 -7.86 -14.05
C MET A 267 -20.44 -6.42 -13.98
N LEU A 268 -19.71 -5.45 -14.56
CA LEU A 268 -20.10 -4.05 -14.57
C LEU A 268 -21.45 -3.84 -15.26
N GLY A 269 -22.31 -3.05 -14.61
CA GLY A 269 -23.66 -2.72 -15.11
C GLY A 269 -24.67 -3.86 -15.04
N SER A 270 -24.28 -5.05 -14.56
CA SER A 270 -25.22 -6.15 -14.29
C SER A 270 -26.00 -5.89 -13.01
N THR A 271 -27.29 -6.22 -13.00
CA THR A 271 -28.11 -6.21 -11.77
C THR A 271 -28.08 -7.55 -11.03
N LYS A 272 -27.51 -8.60 -11.63
CA LYS A 272 -27.36 -9.92 -11.00
C LYS A 272 -26.32 -9.86 -9.89
N ASP A 273 -26.44 -10.73 -8.89
CA ASP A 273 -25.46 -10.90 -7.82
C ASP A 273 -24.06 -11.25 -8.35
N ASP A 274 -23.05 -10.93 -7.53
CA ASP A 274 -21.66 -11.25 -7.85
C ASP A 274 -21.42 -12.75 -7.74
N VAL A 275 -20.64 -13.29 -8.67
CA VAL A 275 -20.41 -14.73 -8.77
C VAL A 275 -19.25 -15.12 -7.86
N LEU A 276 -19.47 -16.06 -6.95
CA LEU A 276 -18.38 -16.67 -6.17
C LEU A 276 -17.52 -17.55 -7.09
N ILE A 277 -16.25 -17.19 -7.23
CA ILE A 277 -15.27 -17.91 -8.07
C ILE A 277 -14.55 -18.99 -7.26
N LEU A 278 -14.18 -18.66 -6.03
CA LEU A 278 -13.45 -19.55 -5.13
C LEU A 278 -13.75 -19.22 -3.68
N GLU A 279 -13.83 -20.25 -2.85
CA GLU A 279 -13.83 -20.16 -1.38
C GLU A 279 -12.79 -21.14 -0.84
N GLU A 280 -11.83 -20.64 -0.06
CA GLU A 280 -10.79 -21.42 0.60
C GLU A 280 -11.20 -21.77 2.03
N SER A 281 -11.44 -23.06 2.25
CA SER A 281 -11.91 -23.63 3.52
C SER A 281 -10.81 -23.83 4.55
N ASP A 282 -9.54 -23.99 4.15
CA ASP A 282 -8.44 -24.11 5.11
C ASP A 282 -8.20 -22.75 5.80
N GLU A 283 -8.34 -22.75 7.13
CA GLU A 283 -8.17 -21.55 7.97
C GLU A 283 -6.72 -21.03 7.97
N ASN A 284 -5.75 -21.87 7.58
CA ASN A 284 -4.34 -21.50 7.49
C ASN A 284 -3.92 -21.09 6.08
N ALA A 285 -4.84 -21.13 5.10
CA ALA A 285 -4.58 -20.76 3.73
C ALA A 285 -5.11 -19.35 3.42
N TYR A 286 -4.37 -18.63 2.59
CA TYR A 286 -4.66 -17.26 2.18
C TYR A 286 -4.84 -17.22 0.67
N VAL A 287 -5.81 -16.41 0.21
CA VAL A 287 -6.12 -16.28 -1.21
C VAL A 287 -5.78 -14.86 -1.70
N ASN A 288 -5.06 -14.77 -2.81
CA ASN A 288 -4.67 -13.51 -3.43
C ASN A 288 -4.87 -13.58 -4.95
N ILE A 289 -5.28 -12.47 -5.58
CA ILE A 289 -5.42 -12.34 -7.03
C ILE A 289 -4.47 -11.29 -7.59
N ARG A 290 -4.00 -11.48 -8.82
CA ARG A 290 -3.13 -10.50 -9.49
C ARG A 290 -3.20 -10.63 -11.01
N ASN A 291 -3.33 -9.51 -11.73
CA ASN A 291 -3.17 -9.49 -13.18
C ASN A 291 -1.73 -9.82 -13.62
N THR A 292 -1.60 -10.59 -14.69
CA THR A 292 -0.33 -10.66 -15.46
C THR A 292 -0.05 -9.30 -16.10
N LYS A 293 1.22 -8.99 -16.38
CA LYS A 293 1.59 -7.69 -16.96
C LYS A 293 0.94 -7.37 -18.32
N ASP A 294 0.57 -8.39 -19.09
CA ASP A 294 -0.13 -8.23 -20.36
C ASP A 294 -1.66 -8.28 -20.22
N PHE A 295 -2.18 -8.34 -18.98
CA PHE A 295 -3.61 -8.40 -18.64
C PHE A 295 -4.38 -9.55 -19.29
N GLN A 296 -3.70 -10.56 -19.86
CA GLN A 296 -4.36 -11.72 -20.45
C GLN A 296 -4.88 -12.70 -19.41
N PHE A 297 -4.22 -12.76 -18.26
CA PHE A 297 -4.60 -13.67 -17.18
C PHE A 297 -4.67 -12.95 -15.84
N ILE A 298 -5.50 -13.50 -14.96
CA ILE A 298 -5.49 -13.21 -13.52
C ILE A 298 -4.97 -14.45 -12.83
N THR A 299 -3.88 -14.29 -12.07
CA THR A 299 -3.35 -15.35 -11.22
C THR A 299 -4.18 -15.42 -9.94
N VAL A 300 -4.52 -16.63 -9.50
CA VAL A 300 -5.13 -16.92 -8.20
C VAL A 300 -4.10 -17.69 -7.39
N ASN A 301 -3.56 -17.06 -6.36
CA ASN A 301 -2.51 -17.59 -5.52
C ASN A 301 -3.13 -18.03 -4.20
N ILE A 302 -3.02 -19.32 -3.89
CA ILE A 302 -3.46 -19.91 -2.63
C ILE A 302 -2.22 -20.40 -1.91
N PHE A 303 -1.96 -19.91 -0.70
CA PHE A 303 -0.75 -20.26 0.03
C PHE A 303 -1.01 -20.43 1.52
N SER A 304 -0.32 -21.40 2.11
CA SER A 304 -0.27 -21.70 3.53
C SER A 304 1.18 -22.04 3.91
N ASN A 305 1.47 -22.28 5.19
CA ASN A 305 2.81 -22.73 5.61
C ASN A 305 3.21 -24.08 4.99
N THR A 306 2.24 -24.86 4.51
CA THR A 306 2.45 -26.23 4.01
C THR A 306 2.31 -26.36 2.50
N SER A 307 1.65 -25.41 1.82
CA SER A 307 1.40 -25.52 0.38
C SER A 307 1.37 -24.16 -0.31
N SER A 308 1.69 -24.14 -1.60
CA SER A 308 1.51 -22.96 -2.45
C SER A 308 1.02 -23.40 -3.82
N LYS A 309 -0.13 -22.89 -4.24
CA LYS A 309 -0.80 -23.18 -5.50
C LYS A 309 -1.02 -21.89 -6.27
N VAL A 310 -0.82 -21.95 -7.58
CA VAL A 310 -1.17 -20.86 -8.48
C VAL A 310 -2.05 -21.37 -9.60
N TYR A 311 -3.21 -20.75 -9.75
CA TYR A 311 -4.13 -20.96 -10.85
C TYR A 311 -4.13 -19.74 -11.79
N LEU A 312 -4.55 -19.96 -13.04
CA LEU A 312 -4.82 -18.91 -14.00
C LEU A 312 -6.31 -18.86 -14.34
N ILE A 313 -6.85 -17.64 -14.36
CA ILE A 313 -8.13 -17.28 -14.96
C ILE A 313 -7.84 -16.53 -16.25
N ASN A 314 -8.46 -16.92 -17.37
CA ASN A 314 -8.41 -16.14 -18.60
C ASN A 314 -9.19 -14.83 -18.38
N ALA A 315 -8.51 -13.69 -18.47
CA ALA A 315 -9.12 -12.40 -18.19
C ALA A 315 -10.17 -11.99 -19.23
N ALA A 316 -10.21 -12.61 -20.41
CA ALA A 316 -11.29 -12.41 -21.39
C ALA A 316 -12.57 -13.19 -21.03
N GLU A 317 -12.47 -14.24 -20.22
CA GLU A 317 -13.57 -15.13 -19.83
C GLU A 317 -13.49 -15.41 -18.32
N PRO A 318 -13.66 -14.39 -17.47
CA PRO A 318 -13.33 -14.48 -16.04
C PRO A 318 -14.24 -15.42 -15.23
N LEU A 319 -15.35 -15.87 -15.81
CA LEU A 319 -16.29 -16.82 -15.19
C LEU A 319 -16.01 -18.28 -15.59
N ASN A 320 -15.06 -18.52 -16.50
CA ASN A 320 -14.65 -19.88 -16.88
C ASN A 320 -13.77 -20.51 -15.79
N SER A 321 -13.58 -21.83 -15.89
CA SER A 321 -12.81 -22.60 -14.92
C SER A 321 -11.35 -22.13 -14.80
N MET A 322 -10.87 -22.05 -13.57
CA MET A 322 -9.46 -21.84 -13.25
C MET A 322 -8.59 -23.02 -13.69
N THR A 323 -7.40 -22.73 -14.21
CA THR A 323 -6.41 -23.76 -14.58
C THR A 323 -5.25 -23.75 -13.59
N LEU A 324 -5.02 -24.86 -12.87
CA LEU A 324 -3.84 -25.01 -12.02
C LEU A 324 -2.58 -24.99 -12.89
N VAL A 325 -1.59 -24.17 -12.54
CA VAL A 325 -0.34 -24.05 -13.30
C VAL A 325 0.90 -24.32 -12.48
N TRP A 326 0.83 -24.17 -11.16
CA TRP A 326 1.93 -24.43 -10.26
C TRP A 326 1.42 -24.90 -8.89
N GLU A 327 2.10 -25.87 -8.32
CA GLU A 327 1.89 -26.36 -6.96
C GLU A 327 3.24 -26.74 -6.35
N SER A 328 3.45 -26.40 -5.08
CA SER A 328 4.64 -26.79 -4.32
C SER A 328 4.32 -27.07 -2.85
N GLU A 329 5.07 -27.99 -2.27
CA GLU A 329 5.18 -28.23 -0.82
C GLU A 329 6.64 -27.93 -0.40
N PRO A 330 6.94 -27.21 0.70
CA PRO A 330 6.10 -26.36 1.56
C PRO A 330 5.91 -24.94 0.98
N LEU A 331 5.61 -23.93 1.82
CA LEU A 331 5.49 -22.52 1.40
C LEU A 331 6.67 -22.10 0.52
N SER A 332 6.37 -21.74 -0.73
CA SER A 332 7.34 -21.14 -1.64
C SER A 332 6.81 -19.81 -2.15
N ASN A 333 7.67 -18.81 -2.18
CA ASN A 333 7.37 -17.58 -2.87
C ASN A 333 7.35 -17.91 -4.36
N CYS A 334 6.27 -17.51 -5.02
CA CYS A 334 6.02 -17.81 -6.41
C CYS A 334 5.35 -16.60 -7.06
N ILE A 335 5.93 -16.15 -8.18
CA ILE A 335 5.31 -15.15 -9.04
C ILE A 335 5.24 -15.75 -10.44
N ILE A 336 4.04 -15.83 -10.99
CA ILE A 336 3.80 -16.23 -12.37
C ILE A 336 3.48 -15.00 -13.20
N GLU A 337 4.20 -14.84 -14.30
CA GLU A 337 3.95 -13.84 -15.33
C GLU A 337 3.70 -14.52 -16.67
N HIS A 338 2.91 -13.89 -17.53
CA HIS A 338 2.62 -14.35 -18.87
C HIS A 338 3.11 -13.34 -19.91
N HIS A 339 3.74 -13.83 -20.97
CA HIS A 339 4.12 -13.01 -22.12
C HIS A 339 4.28 -13.90 -23.36
N HIS A 340 3.61 -13.54 -24.46
CA HIS A 340 3.69 -14.24 -25.76
C HIS A 340 3.52 -15.78 -25.68
N LYS A 341 2.50 -16.25 -24.97
CA LYS A 341 2.19 -17.69 -24.76
C LYS A 341 3.25 -18.45 -23.97
N ILE A 342 4.11 -17.74 -23.24
CA ILE A 342 5.09 -18.31 -22.32
C ILE A 342 4.73 -17.85 -20.91
N LEU A 343 4.72 -18.79 -19.98
CA LEU A 343 4.65 -18.53 -18.55
C LEU A 343 6.07 -18.47 -17.99
N TYR A 344 6.32 -17.44 -17.19
CA TYR A 344 7.56 -17.26 -16.44
C TYR A 344 7.23 -17.42 -14.97
N LEU A 345 7.95 -18.32 -14.29
CA LEU A 345 7.77 -18.63 -12.90
C LEU A 345 9.04 -18.23 -12.14
N PHE A 346 8.94 -17.22 -11.28
CA PHE A 346 9.98 -16.85 -10.34
C PHE A 346 9.67 -17.47 -8.99
N THR A 347 10.51 -18.39 -8.52
CA THR A 347 10.23 -19.14 -7.28
C THR A 347 11.48 -19.53 -6.52
N ASN A 348 11.33 -19.76 -5.21
CA ASN A 348 12.32 -20.41 -4.34
C ASN A 348 11.88 -21.82 -3.90
N ALA A 349 10.94 -22.45 -4.60
CA ALA A 349 10.51 -23.82 -4.32
C ALA A 349 11.69 -24.80 -4.36
N ALA A 350 11.60 -25.89 -3.60
CA ALA A 350 12.62 -26.92 -3.63
C ALA A 350 12.68 -27.58 -5.02
N LYS A 351 13.91 -27.88 -5.50
CA LYS A 351 14.13 -28.67 -6.72
C LYS A 351 14.34 -30.13 -6.33
N GLY A 352 13.27 -30.92 -6.31
CA GLY A 352 13.32 -32.29 -5.80
C GLY A 352 13.64 -32.30 -4.31
N ALA A 353 14.69 -33.03 -3.90
CA ALA A 353 15.10 -33.12 -2.49
C ALA A 353 16.01 -31.96 -2.01
N VAL A 354 16.33 -31.00 -2.88
CA VAL A 354 17.24 -29.89 -2.57
C VAL A 354 16.44 -28.62 -2.30
N LEU A 355 16.52 -28.10 -1.07
CA LEU A 355 16.04 -26.76 -0.73
C LEU A 355 16.79 -25.73 -1.58
N ALA A 356 16.05 -24.80 -2.17
CA ALA A 356 16.66 -23.72 -2.94
C ALA A 356 17.05 -22.58 -1.99
N ASP A 357 18.35 -22.39 -1.77
CA ASP A 357 18.88 -21.24 -1.01
C ASP A 357 18.75 -19.90 -1.77
N SER A 358 18.11 -19.91 -2.95
CA SER A 358 17.94 -18.74 -3.82
C SER A 358 16.70 -18.87 -4.70
N HIS A 359 16.16 -17.73 -5.15
CA HIS A 359 15.10 -17.71 -6.15
C HIS A 359 15.69 -18.02 -7.54
N TYR A 360 14.93 -18.74 -8.37
CA TYR A 360 15.28 -19.05 -9.75
C TYR A 360 14.08 -18.83 -10.67
N LEU A 361 14.37 -18.77 -11.98
CA LEU A 361 13.38 -18.53 -13.03
C LEU A 361 13.17 -19.80 -13.86
N LEU A 362 11.92 -20.23 -13.99
CA LEU A 362 11.50 -21.27 -14.92
C LEU A 362 10.64 -20.65 -16.02
N CYS A 363 10.58 -21.31 -17.19
CA CYS A 363 9.55 -21.03 -18.18
C CYS A 363 8.85 -22.29 -18.66
N SER A 364 7.61 -22.12 -19.09
CA SER A 364 6.84 -23.17 -19.76
C SER A 364 5.97 -22.55 -20.83
N ARG A 365 5.71 -23.29 -21.92
CA ARG A 365 4.71 -22.85 -22.91
C ARG A 365 3.31 -23.00 -22.33
N LEU A 366 2.43 -22.07 -22.70
CA LEU A 366 1.04 -22.13 -22.35
C LEU A 366 0.35 -23.21 -23.21
N GLU A 367 0.44 -24.46 -22.77
CA GLU A 367 -0.28 -25.60 -23.36
C GLU A 367 -1.63 -25.84 -22.66
N ALA A 368 -2.56 -26.47 -23.38
CA ALA A 368 -3.93 -26.76 -22.90
C ALA A 368 -3.99 -27.97 -21.94
N SER A 369 -3.03 -28.89 -22.03
CA SER A 369 -2.90 -29.99 -21.07
C SER A 369 -2.32 -29.45 -19.77
N GLY A 370 -3.00 -29.65 -18.64
CA GLY A 370 -2.58 -29.18 -17.31
C GLY A 370 -1.20 -29.68 -16.84
N TYR A 371 -0.57 -30.62 -17.56
CA TYR A 371 0.82 -30.99 -17.33
C TYR A 371 1.76 -29.98 -17.99
N ARG A 372 2.48 -29.21 -17.17
CA ARG A 372 3.44 -28.21 -17.65
C ARG A 372 4.87 -28.70 -17.49
N ASN A 373 5.60 -28.75 -18.59
CA ASN A 373 7.04 -28.97 -18.55
C ASN A 373 7.74 -27.63 -18.27
N TRP A 374 8.33 -27.51 -17.08
CA TRP A 374 9.04 -26.31 -16.64
C TRP A 374 10.53 -26.43 -16.96
N GLU A 375 11.03 -25.56 -17.82
CA GLU A 375 12.43 -25.49 -18.18
C GLU A 375 13.14 -24.43 -17.35
N VAL A 376 14.32 -24.77 -16.81
CA VAL A 376 15.14 -23.79 -16.08
C VAL A 376 15.72 -22.80 -17.07
N ILE A 377 15.42 -21.53 -16.86
CA ILE A 377 16.05 -20.46 -17.63
C ILE A 377 17.44 -20.19 -17.03
N ASN A 378 18.46 -20.86 -17.57
CA ASN A 378 19.86 -20.57 -17.25
C ASN A 378 20.33 -19.32 -18.00
N PHE A 379 19.82 -18.14 -17.61
CA PHE A 379 20.47 -16.88 -18.00
C PHE A 379 21.52 -16.51 -16.95
N GLN A 380 22.72 -16.13 -17.41
CA GLN A 380 23.50 -15.13 -16.69
C GLN A 380 22.65 -13.86 -16.67
N ILE A 381 21.86 -13.67 -15.61
CA ILE A 381 21.10 -12.45 -15.42
C ILE A 381 22.12 -11.32 -15.26
N ARG A 382 22.34 -10.53 -16.32
CA ARG A 382 22.86 -9.17 -16.15
C ARG A 382 21.72 -8.39 -15.49
N ILE A 383 21.70 -8.41 -14.16
CA ILE A 383 20.87 -7.50 -13.38
C ILE A 383 21.40 -6.10 -13.69
N ILE A 384 20.69 -5.35 -14.53
CA ILE A 384 20.98 -3.93 -14.74
C ILE A 384 20.38 -3.20 -13.55
N LEU A 385 21.22 -2.92 -12.57
CA LEU A 385 20.88 -2.03 -11.45
C LEU A 385 20.71 -0.61 -11.99
N PHE A 386 19.51 -0.04 -11.80
CA PHE A 386 19.32 1.41 -11.90
C PHE A 386 19.67 2.03 -10.56
N VAL A 387 20.90 2.53 -10.44
CA VAL A 387 21.28 3.46 -9.37
C VAL A 387 21.14 4.87 -9.95
N PRO A 388 20.31 5.76 -9.39
CA PRO A 388 20.15 7.11 -9.91
C PRO A 388 21.34 7.98 -9.46
N ARG A 389 22.48 7.78 -10.15
CA ARG A 389 23.59 8.70 -10.40
C ARG A 389 24.79 7.85 -10.78
N GLU A 390 25.26 8.04 -12.01
CA GLU A 390 26.44 7.43 -12.64
C GLU A 390 26.25 6.05 -13.28
N LEU A 391 26.53 6.04 -14.59
CA LEU A 391 26.59 4.88 -15.48
C LEU A 391 27.85 4.05 -15.16
N MET A 392 27.82 3.29 -14.08
CA MET A 392 28.89 2.35 -13.74
C MET A 392 28.44 0.91 -14.04
N LYS A 393 29.15 0.27 -14.98
CA LYS A 393 28.96 -1.14 -15.38
C LYS A 393 29.45 -2.04 -14.25
N TYR A 394 28.57 -2.47 -13.34
CA TYR A 394 28.91 -3.47 -12.34
C TYR A 394 28.51 -4.89 -12.77
N LYS A 395 29.43 -5.83 -12.54
CA LYS A 395 29.19 -7.28 -12.57
C LYS A 395 28.72 -7.66 -11.17
N VAL A 396 27.42 -7.81 -10.96
CA VAL A 396 26.87 -8.21 -9.65
C VAL A 396 26.63 -9.71 -9.63
N SER A 397 27.50 -10.43 -8.94
CA SER A 397 27.23 -11.77 -8.41
C SER A 397 26.46 -11.61 -7.10
N VAL A 398 25.24 -12.14 -7.04
CA VAL A 398 24.42 -12.11 -5.82
C VAL A 398 25.02 -13.08 -4.81
N ALA A 399 25.52 -12.55 -3.69
CA ALA A 399 25.82 -13.31 -2.49
C ALA A 399 24.65 -13.14 -1.49
N PRO A 400 24.34 -14.13 -0.62
CA PRO A 400 23.08 -14.17 0.13
C PRO A 400 22.88 -13.07 1.20
N ASN A 401 23.89 -12.25 1.50
CA ASN A 401 23.92 -11.42 2.72
C ASN A 401 23.97 -9.90 2.51
N SER A 402 23.76 -9.38 1.29
CA SER A 402 23.65 -7.93 1.09
C SER A 402 22.17 -7.52 1.09
N GLY A 403 21.71 -6.84 2.14
CA GLY A 403 20.34 -6.32 2.30
C GLY A 403 19.94 -5.24 1.28
N ILE A 404 20.03 -5.59 -0.01
CA ILE A 404 19.65 -4.76 -1.16
C ILE A 404 18.34 -5.33 -1.71
N VAL A 405 17.30 -4.50 -1.72
CA VAL A 405 16.03 -4.83 -2.37
C VAL A 405 16.26 -4.85 -3.88
N LEU A 406 16.14 -6.02 -4.49
CA LEU A 406 16.28 -6.22 -5.93
C LEU A 406 14.94 -5.98 -6.63
N GLN A 407 14.88 -4.95 -7.47
CA GLN A 407 13.81 -4.78 -8.45
C GLN A 407 14.21 -5.51 -9.73
N LEU A 408 13.46 -6.54 -10.08
CA LEU A 408 13.72 -7.34 -11.28
C LEU A 408 13.27 -6.53 -12.51
N ILE A 409 14.05 -6.46 -13.59
CA ILE A 409 13.64 -5.83 -14.86
C ILE A 409 13.97 -6.84 -15.95
N LEU A 410 12.96 -7.55 -16.46
CA LEU A 410 13.15 -8.48 -17.58
C LEU A 410 13.20 -7.67 -18.89
N SER A 411 14.37 -7.15 -19.22
CA SER A 411 14.62 -6.59 -20.55
C SER A 411 14.82 -7.70 -21.58
N ALA A 412 13.90 -7.87 -22.53
CA ALA A 412 14.09 -8.73 -23.69
C ALA A 412 15.05 -8.08 -24.70
N ARG A 413 16.37 -8.23 -24.49
CA ARG A 413 17.39 -7.89 -25.50
C ARG A 413 18.17 -9.14 -25.91
N LYS A 414 17.54 -9.94 -26.80
CA LYS A 414 18.12 -10.84 -27.82
C LYS A 414 17.15 -12.00 -28.10
N MET A 415 16.12 -11.75 -28.90
CA MET A 415 15.33 -12.81 -29.55
C MET A 415 14.78 -12.32 -30.91
N ILE A 416 15.60 -11.63 -31.71
CA ILE A 416 15.25 -11.27 -33.10
C ILE A 416 16.54 -11.29 -33.94
N ASP A 417 16.83 -12.44 -34.57
CA ASP A 417 17.56 -12.50 -35.85
C ASP A 417 16.53 -12.84 -36.93
N VAL A 418 15.71 -11.84 -37.31
CA VAL A 418 15.22 -11.53 -38.67
C VAL A 418 14.70 -10.10 -38.58
N GLY A 419 15.36 -9.18 -39.27
CA GLY A 419 15.29 -7.74 -39.02
C GLY A 419 13.91 -7.10 -39.10
N VAL A 420 13.50 -6.48 -38.00
CA VAL A 420 12.87 -5.15 -37.89
C VAL A 420 13.28 -4.59 -36.52
N GLU A 421 13.82 -3.37 -36.47
CA GLU A 421 14.16 -2.67 -35.22
C GLU A 421 12.91 -2.43 -34.36
N VAL A 422 12.80 -3.13 -33.23
CA VAL A 422 11.89 -2.79 -32.13
C VAL A 422 12.59 -3.12 -30.81
N GLY A 423 13.14 -2.12 -30.12
CA GLY A 423 13.84 -2.27 -28.85
C GLY A 423 12.92 -1.99 -27.66
N GLY A 424 12.34 -3.04 -27.06
CA GLY A 424 11.56 -2.96 -25.82
C GLY A 424 12.36 -3.42 -24.60
N ILE A 425 12.36 -2.61 -23.54
CA ILE A 425 12.82 -2.99 -22.19
C ILE A 425 11.56 -3.13 -21.34
N TYR A 426 11.27 -4.33 -20.83
CA TYR A 426 10.15 -4.55 -19.91
C TYR A 426 10.65 -4.44 -18.47
N CYS A 427 10.06 -3.52 -17.71
CA CYS A 427 10.31 -3.36 -16.28
C CYS A 427 9.42 -4.34 -15.51
N LEU A 428 9.98 -5.25 -14.70
CA LEU A 428 9.18 -5.84 -13.62
C LEU A 428 9.17 -4.80 -12.50
N MET A 429 8.27 -3.83 -12.64
CA MET A 429 7.75 -3.27 -11.42
C MET A 429 7.04 -4.42 -10.71
N SER A 430 7.59 -4.86 -9.57
CA SER A 430 6.72 -5.26 -8.48
C SER A 430 5.74 -4.11 -8.32
N THR A 431 4.56 -4.27 -8.92
CA THR A 431 3.39 -3.55 -8.47
C THR A 431 3.13 -4.13 -7.10
N PHE A 432 3.83 -3.61 -6.10
CA PHE A 432 3.16 -3.37 -4.82
C PHE A 432 1.83 -2.71 -5.20
N PRO A 433 0.68 -3.14 -4.65
CA PRO A 433 -0.47 -2.25 -4.66
C PRO A 433 0.03 -0.89 -4.17
N PHE A 434 -0.35 0.19 -4.85
CA PHE A 434 0.11 1.54 -4.57
C PHE A 434 -0.13 1.90 -3.10
N THR A 435 0.80 1.49 -2.23
CA THR A 435 0.80 1.63 -0.78
C THR A 435 2.06 2.40 -0.42
N PHE A 436 2.10 3.66 -0.85
CA PHE A 436 2.77 4.65 -0.03
C PHE A 436 1.74 5.12 0.98
N SER A 437 1.62 4.38 2.09
CA SER A 437 1.06 4.98 3.31
C SER A 437 2.12 5.93 3.86
N PRO A 438 1.86 7.24 3.99
CA PRO A 438 2.72 8.10 4.77
C PRO A 438 2.32 7.92 6.24
N THR A 439 2.51 6.72 6.79
CA THR A 439 2.50 6.57 8.25
C THR A 439 3.91 6.91 8.73
N ILE A 440 4.22 8.21 8.78
CA ILE A 440 5.14 8.69 9.82
C ILE A 440 4.33 8.57 11.10
N THR A 441 4.35 7.37 11.70
CA THR A 441 4.06 7.25 13.12
C THR A 441 5.28 7.87 13.81
N LEU A 442 5.16 9.14 14.17
CA LEU A 442 5.94 9.67 15.29
C LEU A 442 5.46 8.92 16.53
N CYS A 443 6.19 7.85 16.86
CA CYS A 443 6.43 7.40 18.23
C CYS A 443 7.93 7.20 18.37
#